data_AF-A0A812EXH2-F1
#
_entry.id   AF-A0A812EXH2-F1
#
_cell.length_a   1.000
_cell.length_b   1.000
_cell.length_c   1.000
_cell.angle_alpha   90.00
_cell.angle_beta   90.00
_cell.angle_gamma   90.00
#
_symmetry.space_group_name_H-M   'P 1'
#
loop_
_entity.id
_entity.type
_entity.pdbx_description
1 polymer ?
#
loop_
_entity_poly.entity_id
_entity_poly.type
_entity_poly.pdbx_seq_one_letter_code
_entity_poly.pdbx_strand_id
1 'polypeptide(L)'
;MCLSIYNCNIRRMFSCFPSNATFIRSNNIDTAAAAAAEEARRQQEAEEAARQAAEEERRQQEAEERRRREEEEREKREAEEALRKIEDEKRAAEEAEKRKIEEEKQKAEEAERKKREAEERRKREEEEREEAERKKRQEEAARRRQEEEEKKKKGKRKGLGGLSPEKKKLLKKLIMQKAAEDLKNEAKRKAEERENFINSRVEPLATDGLNEAQMQDLVKKLHGKMAELEEEVYDWEFKLRRQEFEINDLTLKVNDTRGKFVKPVLRKISKTEAKLAKLERTKKDDFRTTLKSSGHKHDKIEEEEAPAEEA
;
A
#
# COMPACT_ATOMS: atom_id res chain seq x y z
N MET A 1 33.38 -7.03 -61.96
CA MET A 1 34.46 -7.55 -62.83
C MET A 1 33.77 -8.06 -64.10
N CYS A 2 33.88 -7.30 -65.20
CA CYS A 2 34.75 -7.64 -66.35
C CYS A 2 34.25 -8.90 -67.08
N LEU A 3 34.08 -8.97 -68.39
CA LEU A 3 34.41 -8.08 -69.50
C LEU A 3 33.66 -8.62 -70.73
N SER A 4 33.65 -7.79 -71.76
CA SER A 4 32.93 -7.89 -73.02
C SER A 4 33.62 -8.82 -74.05
N ILE A 5 33.06 -8.80 -75.27
CA ILE A 5 33.71 -8.83 -76.61
C ILE A 5 33.67 -10.12 -77.50
N TYR A 6 33.26 -9.83 -78.76
CA TYR A 6 33.48 -10.47 -80.09
C TYR A 6 32.40 -11.44 -80.60
N ASN A 7 31.53 -11.15 -81.59
CA ASN A 7 31.60 -10.44 -82.88
C ASN A 7 32.35 -11.24 -83.98
N CYS A 8 31.62 -11.85 -84.92
CA CYS A 8 32.07 -11.97 -86.31
C CYS A 8 30.90 -12.22 -87.27
N ASN A 9 30.81 -11.32 -88.25
CA ASN A 9 29.87 -11.26 -89.35
C ASN A 9 30.65 -11.59 -90.63
N ILE A 10 30.27 -12.61 -91.40
CA ILE A 10 30.75 -12.80 -92.77
C ILE A 10 29.57 -13.07 -93.70
N ARG A 11 29.48 -12.21 -94.70
CA ARG A 11 28.48 -12.14 -95.78
C ARG A 11 29.18 -12.50 -97.09
N ARG A 12 28.65 -13.45 -97.88
CA ARG A 12 28.92 -13.61 -99.33
C ARG A 12 27.89 -14.60 -99.93
N MET A 13 26.82 -14.14 -100.57
CA MET A 13 26.62 -13.82 -102.00
C MET A 13 26.80 -14.97 -103.02
N PHE A 14 25.71 -15.20 -103.79
CA PHE A 14 25.55 -15.77 -105.15
C PHE A 14 25.78 -17.28 -105.41
N SER A 15 24.72 -18.00 -105.83
CA SER A 15 24.40 -18.26 -107.26
C SER A 15 23.32 -19.33 -107.47
N CYS A 16 22.66 -19.23 -108.63
CA CYS A 16 21.52 -19.97 -109.17
C CYS A 16 21.76 -21.45 -109.53
N PHE A 17 20.78 -22.30 -109.20
CA PHE A 17 20.10 -23.33 -110.04
C PHE A 17 20.93 -24.56 -110.58
N PRO A 18 20.28 -25.67 -111.04
CA PRO A 18 19.93 -26.83 -110.21
C PRO A 18 20.37 -28.20 -110.81
N SER A 19 20.07 -29.26 -110.07
CA SER A 19 19.71 -30.63 -110.52
C SER A 19 20.69 -31.77 -110.27
N ASN A 20 20.06 -32.87 -109.83
CA ASN A 20 20.46 -34.26 -109.89
C ASN A 20 21.49 -34.79 -108.88
N ALA A 21 20.98 -35.08 -107.68
CA ALA A 21 21.42 -36.25 -106.91
C ALA A 21 20.34 -36.68 -105.91
N THR A 22 19.17 -37.12 -106.41
CA THR A 22 18.25 -37.97 -105.64
C THR A 22 18.74 -39.40 -105.70
N PHE A 23 19.70 -39.77 -104.85
CA PHE A 23 19.93 -41.16 -104.46
C PHE A 23 20.83 -41.15 -103.22
N ILE A 24 20.45 -41.87 -102.16
CA ILE A 24 21.07 -41.89 -100.81
C ILE A 24 20.68 -40.70 -99.90
N ARG A 25 19.38 -40.49 -99.65
CA ARG A 25 18.90 -39.66 -98.51
C ARG A 25 17.74 -40.29 -97.72
N SER A 26 17.44 -41.56 -97.96
CA SER A 26 16.28 -42.22 -97.33
C SER A 26 16.63 -42.94 -96.03
N ASN A 27 17.87 -43.40 -95.83
CA ASN A 27 18.25 -44.17 -94.62
C ASN A 27 18.82 -43.33 -93.46
N ASN A 28 19.07 -42.03 -93.65
CA ASN A 28 19.64 -41.13 -92.62
C ASN A 28 18.60 -40.21 -91.94
N ILE A 29 17.42 -40.05 -92.55
CA ILE A 29 16.34 -39.21 -91.99
C ILE A 29 15.51 -40.05 -91.00
N ASP A 30 15.29 -41.32 -91.30
CA ASP A 30 14.58 -42.25 -90.41
C ASP A 30 15.39 -42.58 -89.15
N THR A 31 16.71 -42.66 -89.24
CA THR A 31 17.60 -42.88 -88.07
C THR A 31 17.72 -41.63 -87.20
N ALA A 32 17.77 -40.43 -87.80
CA ALA A 32 17.77 -39.17 -87.05
C ALA A 32 16.42 -38.89 -86.37
N ALA A 33 15.30 -39.20 -87.04
CA ALA A 33 13.97 -39.11 -86.46
C ALA A 33 13.75 -40.13 -85.33
N ALA A 34 14.27 -41.35 -85.48
CA ALA A 34 14.25 -42.37 -84.43
C ALA A 34 15.11 -41.96 -83.22
N ALA A 35 16.30 -41.39 -83.44
CA ALA A 35 17.16 -40.89 -82.37
C ALA A 35 16.52 -39.71 -81.62
N ALA A 36 15.88 -38.78 -82.32
CA ALA A 36 15.15 -37.67 -81.70
C ALA A 36 13.92 -38.13 -80.90
N ALA A 37 13.23 -39.19 -81.35
CA ALA A 37 12.10 -39.78 -80.64
C ALA A 37 12.54 -40.54 -79.36
N GLU A 38 13.69 -41.23 -79.41
CA GLU A 38 14.31 -41.87 -78.24
C GLU A 38 14.79 -40.81 -77.23
N GLU A 39 15.39 -39.72 -77.69
CA GLU A 39 15.82 -38.60 -76.86
C GLU A 39 14.61 -37.90 -76.20
N ALA A 40 13.52 -37.69 -76.94
CA ALA A 40 12.27 -37.14 -76.38
C ALA A 40 11.64 -38.08 -75.32
N ARG A 41 11.69 -39.40 -75.52
CA ARG A 41 11.26 -40.37 -74.50
C ARG A 41 12.14 -40.32 -73.25
N ARG A 42 13.47 -40.25 -73.40
CA ARG A 42 14.39 -40.07 -72.28
C ARG A 42 14.17 -38.75 -71.54
N GLN A 43 13.84 -37.68 -72.25
CA GLN A 43 13.49 -36.39 -71.65
C GLN A 43 12.17 -36.47 -70.88
N GLN A 44 11.16 -37.15 -71.42
CA GLN A 44 9.88 -37.39 -70.73
C GLN A 44 10.05 -38.28 -69.49
N GLU A 45 10.82 -39.36 -69.59
CA GLU A 45 11.14 -40.25 -68.46
C GLU A 45 11.97 -39.53 -67.40
N ALA A 46 12.93 -38.70 -67.79
CA ALA A 46 13.72 -37.88 -66.85
C ALA A 46 12.87 -36.79 -66.19
N GLU A 47 11.94 -36.17 -66.91
CA GLU A 47 11.01 -35.19 -66.36
C GLU A 47 10.00 -35.85 -65.40
N GLU A 48 9.50 -37.04 -65.73
CA GLU A 48 8.60 -37.81 -64.88
C GLU A 48 9.33 -38.33 -63.62
N ALA A 49 10.56 -38.81 -63.75
CA ALA A 49 11.42 -39.17 -62.62
C ALA A 49 11.75 -37.96 -61.73
N ALA A 50 12.01 -36.79 -62.32
CA ALA A 50 12.23 -35.56 -61.56
C ALA A 50 10.96 -35.10 -60.82
N ARG A 51 9.76 -35.26 -61.42
CA ARG A 51 8.48 -34.99 -60.76
C ARG A 51 8.21 -35.95 -59.61
N GLN A 52 8.50 -37.25 -59.79
CA GLN A 52 8.38 -38.25 -58.74
C GLN A 52 9.34 -38.00 -57.58
N ALA A 53 10.60 -37.65 -57.88
CA ALA A 53 11.59 -37.30 -56.86
C ALA A 53 11.19 -36.03 -56.08
N ALA A 54 10.70 -34.99 -56.77
CA ALA A 54 10.21 -33.76 -56.13
C ALA A 54 8.95 -34.01 -55.27
N GLU A 55 8.06 -34.90 -55.69
CA GLU A 55 6.89 -35.29 -54.89
C GLU A 55 7.30 -36.09 -53.64
N GLU A 56 8.28 -37.00 -53.77
CA GLU A 56 8.81 -37.76 -52.65
C GLU A 56 9.54 -36.85 -51.65
N GLU A 57 10.34 -35.89 -52.12
CA GLU A 57 11.00 -34.90 -51.27
C GLU A 57 9.98 -34.02 -50.52
N ARG A 58 8.90 -33.58 -51.19
CA ARG A 58 7.81 -32.85 -50.55
C ARG A 58 7.11 -33.68 -49.48
N ARG A 59 6.87 -34.97 -49.74
CA ARG A 59 6.28 -35.90 -48.74
C ARG A 59 7.22 -36.12 -47.56
N GLN A 60 8.53 -36.19 -47.79
CA GLN A 60 9.53 -36.29 -46.71
C GLN A 60 9.56 -35.02 -45.86
N GLN A 61 9.53 -33.84 -46.48
CA GLN A 61 9.46 -32.55 -45.79
C GLN A 61 8.16 -32.41 -44.97
N GLU A 62 7.00 -32.76 -45.53
CA GLU A 62 5.71 -32.74 -44.81
C GLU A 62 5.70 -33.74 -43.63
N ALA A 63 6.30 -34.93 -43.81
CA ALA A 63 6.41 -35.92 -42.74
C ALA A 63 7.36 -35.48 -41.62
N GLU A 64 8.49 -34.84 -41.95
CA GLU A 64 9.42 -34.28 -40.98
C GLU A 64 8.76 -33.11 -40.21
N GLU A 65 8.06 -32.22 -40.92
CA GLU A 65 7.35 -31.10 -40.29
C GLU A 65 6.25 -31.60 -39.34
N ARG A 66 5.51 -32.64 -39.73
CA ARG A 66 4.50 -33.28 -38.87
C ARG A 66 5.12 -33.89 -37.62
N ARG A 67 6.30 -34.52 -37.73
CA ARG A 67 7.05 -35.04 -36.57
C ARG A 67 7.52 -33.93 -35.64
N ARG A 68 8.08 -32.84 -36.19
CA ARG A 68 8.50 -31.67 -35.40
C ARG A 68 7.33 -31.03 -34.65
N ARG A 69 6.16 -30.90 -35.30
CA ARG A 69 4.94 -30.37 -34.65
C ARG A 69 4.44 -31.29 -33.54
N GLU A 70 4.45 -32.60 -33.75
CA GLU A 70 4.05 -33.58 -32.73
C GLU A 70 5.02 -33.60 -31.52
N GLU A 71 6.32 -33.41 -31.76
CA GLU A 71 7.34 -33.29 -30.70
C GLU A 71 7.19 -31.99 -29.91
N GLU A 72 7.04 -30.85 -30.59
CA GLU A 72 6.78 -29.55 -29.95
C GLU A 72 5.47 -29.57 -29.14
N GLU A 73 4.43 -30.26 -29.61
CA GLU A 73 3.18 -30.40 -28.86
C GLU A 73 3.35 -31.28 -27.61
N ARG A 74 4.19 -32.33 -27.67
CA ARG A 74 4.54 -33.15 -26.50
C ARG A 74 5.34 -32.34 -25.48
N GLU A 75 6.36 -31.61 -25.92
CA GLU A 75 7.15 -30.73 -25.05
C GLU A 75 6.27 -29.66 -24.38
N LYS A 76 5.31 -29.07 -25.11
CA LYS A 76 4.34 -28.12 -24.54
C LYS A 76 3.47 -28.77 -23.47
N ARG A 77 2.98 -30.00 -23.69
CA ARG A 77 2.17 -30.74 -22.71
C ARG A 77 2.99 -31.10 -21.46
N GLU A 78 4.23 -31.54 -21.64
CA GLU A 78 5.14 -31.85 -20.53
C GLU A 78 5.51 -30.60 -19.72
N ALA A 79 5.76 -29.47 -20.40
CA ALA A 79 6.00 -28.18 -19.75
C ALA A 79 4.77 -27.68 -18.99
N GLU A 80 3.57 -27.82 -19.56
CA GLU A 80 2.32 -27.46 -18.90
C GLU A 80 2.07 -28.33 -17.65
N GLU A 81 2.31 -29.64 -17.75
CA GLU A 81 2.20 -30.56 -16.60
C GLU A 81 3.22 -30.23 -15.50
N ALA A 82 4.46 -29.88 -15.87
CA ALA A 82 5.48 -29.44 -14.93
C ALA A 82 5.08 -28.13 -14.22
N LEU A 83 4.51 -27.17 -14.95
CA LEU A 83 4.00 -25.92 -14.35
C LEU A 83 2.84 -26.19 -13.38
N ARG A 84 1.92 -27.08 -13.74
CA ARG A 84 0.81 -27.48 -12.84
C ARG A 84 1.33 -28.12 -11.55
N LYS A 85 2.35 -29.00 -11.62
CA LYS A 85 2.98 -29.60 -10.43
C LYS A 85 3.61 -28.54 -9.52
N ILE A 86 4.33 -27.57 -10.10
CA ILE A 86 4.91 -26.46 -9.34
C ILE A 86 3.82 -25.60 -8.67
N GLU A 87 2.71 -25.37 -9.36
CA GLU A 87 1.59 -24.61 -8.80
C GLU A 87 0.91 -25.34 -7.65
N ASP A 88 0.67 -26.65 -7.77
CA ASP A 88 0.09 -27.47 -6.71
C ASP A 88 1.02 -27.57 -5.49
N GLU A 89 2.33 -27.69 -5.68
CA GLU A 89 3.32 -27.63 -4.59
C GLU A 89 3.30 -26.27 -3.87
N LYS A 90 3.20 -25.16 -4.62
CA LYS A 90 3.07 -23.82 -4.03
C LYS A 90 1.79 -23.67 -3.22
N ARG A 91 0.66 -24.14 -3.75
CA ARG A 91 -0.63 -24.13 -3.03
C ARG A 91 -0.57 -24.97 -1.75
N ALA A 92 0.05 -26.16 -1.81
CA ALA A 92 0.25 -27.01 -0.64
C ALA A 92 1.17 -26.36 0.42
N ALA A 93 2.23 -25.69 -0.01
CA ALA A 93 3.13 -24.96 0.89
C ALA A 93 2.42 -23.77 1.57
N GLU A 94 1.63 -23.00 0.82
CA GLU A 94 0.83 -21.88 1.35
C GLU A 94 -0.23 -22.38 2.35
N GLU A 95 -0.90 -23.50 2.06
CA GLU A 95 -1.87 -24.10 2.98
C GLU A 95 -1.19 -24.60 4.27
N ALA A 96 0.00 -25.20 4.16
CA ALA A 96 0.78 -25.62 5.31
C ALA A 96 1.23 -24.43 6.19
N GLU A 97 1.58 -23.29 5.58
CA GLU A 97 1.90 -22.07 6.31
C GLU A 97 0.67 -21.50 7.04
N LYS A 98 -0.48 -21.45 6.36
CA LYS A 98 -1.75 -21.01 6.97
C LYS A 98 -2.13 -21.86 8.18
N ARG A 99 -1.97 -23.19 8.10
CA ARG A 99 -2.21 -24.10 9.23
C ARG A 99 -1.27 -23.83 10.41
N LYS A 100 0.01 -23.54 10.16
CA LYS A 100 0.96 -23.17 11.24
C LYS A 100 0.57 -21.87 11.93
N ILE A 101 0.18 -20.85 11.15
CA ILE A 101 -0.27 -19.55 11.68
C ILE A 101 -1.55 -19.74 12.52
N GLU A 102 -2.48 -20.56 12.06
CA GLU A 102 -3.72 -20.85 12.80
C GLU A 102 -3.43 -21.59 14.11
N GLU A 103 -2.55 -22.60 14.09
CA GLU A 103 -2.14 -23.33 15.30
C GLU A 103 -1.42 -22.42 16.31
N GLU A 104 -0.57 -21.50 15.84
CA GLU A 104 0.10 -20.51 16.69
C GLU A 104 -0.90 -19.53 17.31
N LYS A 105 -1.89 -19.06 16.54
CA LYS A 105 -2.98 -18.22 17.05
C LYS A 105 -3.81 -18.94 18.12
N GLN A 106 -4.16 -20.20 17.89
CA GLN A 106 -4.90 -21.00 18.86
C GLN A 106 -4.09 -21.19 20.16
N LYS A 107 -2.78 -21.46 20.06
CA LYS A 107 -1.89 -21.55 21.23
C LYS A 107 -1.77 -20.22 21.97
N ALA A 108 -1.69 -19.10 21.25
CA ALA A 108 -1.64 -17.77 21.84
C ALA A 108 -2.95 -17.42 22.58
N GLU A 109 -4.11 -17.72 21.98
CA GLU A 109 -5.42 -17.51 22.60
C GLU A 109 -5.61 -18.38 23.85
N GLU A 110 -5.21 -19.66 23.80
CA GLU A 110 -5.27 -20.55 24.96
C GLU A 110 -4.34 -20.07 26.09
N ALA A 111 -3.13 -19.60 25.75
CA ALA A 111 -2.20 -19.03 26.72
C ALA A 111 -2.74 -17.72 27.34
N GLU A 112 -3.40 -16.87 26.55
CA GLU A 112 -4.04 -15.66 27.05
C GLU A 112 -5.21 -15.99 27.99
N ARG A 113 -6.06 -16.94 27.60
CA ARG A 113 -7.16 -17.42 28.44
C ARG A 113 -6.65 -17.95 29.79
N LYS A 114 -5.59 -18.77 29.78
CA LYS A 114 -4.95 -19.26 31.01
C LYS A 114 -4.39 -18.12 31.87
N LYS A 115 -3.82 -17.07 31.27
CA LYS A 115 -3.36 -15.88 32.00
C LYS A 115 -4.53 -15.12 32.64
N ARG A 116 -5.63 -14.93 31.92
CA ARG A 116 -6.85 -14.27 32.43
C ARG A 116 -7.48 -15.06 33.58
N GLU A 117 -7.62 -16.38 33.44
CA GLU A 117 -8.12 -17.26 34.51
C GLU A 117 -7.21 -17.23 35.76
N ALA A 118 -5.88 -17.21 35.57
CA ALA A 118 -4.93 -17.10 36.68
C ALA A 118 -4.95 -15.72 37.37
N GLU A 119 -5.11 -14.63 36.62
CA GLU A 119 -5.26 -13.28 37.16
C GLU A 119 -6.56 -13.13 37.95
N GLU A 120 -7.67 -13.66 37.43
CA GLU A 120 -8.96 -13.64 38.12
C GLU A 120 -8.90 -14.44 39.42
N ARG A 121 -8.24 -15.60 39.42
CA ARG A 121 -8.02 -16.39 40.64
C ARG A 121 -7.19 -15.63 41.68
N ARG A 122 -6.15 -14.90 41.26
CA ARG A 122 -5.35 -14.04 42.16
C ARG A 122 -6.19 -12.90 42.75
N LYS A 123 -7.01 -12.23 41.94
CA LYS A 123 -7.92 -11.17 42.41
C LYS A 123 -8.92 -11.70 43.42
N ARG A 124 -9.53 -12.86 43.18
CA ARG A 124 -10.46 -13.50 44.13
C ARG A 124 -9.76 -13.88 45.45
N GLU A 125 -8.55 -14.43 45.38
CA GLU A 125 -7.75 -14.76 46.58
C GLU A 125 -7.32 -13.50 47.36
N GLU A 126 -7.05 -12.38 46.69
CA GLU A 126 -6.73 -11.08 47.29
C GLU A 126 -7.95 -10.43 47.94
N GLU A 127 -9.09 -10.40 47.24
CA GLU A 127 -10.37 -9.91 47.76
C GLU A 127 -10.81 -10.71 49.01
N GLU A 128 -10.65 -12.03 49.01
CA GLU A 128 -10.96 -12.88 50.17
C GLU A 128 -10.04 -12.58 51.36
N ARG A 129 -8.74 -12.32 51.12
CA ARG A 129 -7.78 -11.90 52.16
C ARG A 129 -8.14 -10.52 52.71
N GLU A 130 -8.47 -9.56 51.85
CA GLU A 130 -8.91 -8.23 52.27
C GLU A 130 -10.23 -8.28 53.04
N GLU A 131 -11.19 -9.12 52.64
CA GLU A 131 -12.45 -9.29 53.36
C GLU A 131 -12.22 -9.93 54.73
N ALA A 132 -11.34 -10.94 54.82
CA ALA A 132 -10.95 -11.55 56.08
C ALA A 132 -10.21 -10.57 57.00
N GLU A 133 -9.32 -9.73 56.46
CA GLU A 133 -8.65 -8.66 57.21
C GLU A 133 -9.65 -7.59 57.67
N ARG A 134 -10.59 -7.19 56.81
CA ARG A 134 -11.67 -6.26 57.16
C ARG A 134 -12.57 -6.83 58.25
N LYS A 135 -12.93 -8.12 58.19
CA LYS A 135 -13.71 -8.80 59.25
C LYS A 135 -12.94 -8.82 60.58
N LYS A 136 -11.66 -9.22 60.58
CA LYS A 136 -10.80 -9.16 61.78
C LYS A 136 -10.68 -7.76 62.35
N ARG A 137 -10.50 -6.75 61.48
CA ARG A 137 -10.41 -5.34 61.88
C ARG A 137 -11.76 -4.80 62.37
N GLN A 138 -12.88 -5.25 61.83
CA GLN A 138 -14.22 -4.91 62.30
C GLN A 138 -14.54 -5.58 63.63
N GLU A 139 -14.15 -6.84 63.83
CA GLU A 139 -14.28 -7.55 65.11
C GLU A 139 -13.39 -6.93 66.19
N GLU A 140 -12.13 -6.62 65.86
CA GLU A 140 -11.22 -5.91 66.78
C GLU A 140 -11.73 -4.50 67.08
N ALA A 141 -12.22 -3.77 66.07
CA ALA A 141 -12.82 -2.46 66.27
C ALA A 141 -14.16 -2.54 67.03
N ALA A 142 -14.95 -3.60 66.88
CA ALA A 142 -16.17 -3.82 67.66
C ALA A 142 -15.83 -4.11 69.12
N ARG A 143 -14.80 -4.91 69.38
CA ARG A 143 -14.27 -5.18 70.72
C ARG A 143 -13.69 -3.93 71.37
N ARG A 144 -12.90 -3.15 70.62
CA ARG A 144 -12.41 -1.82 71.03
C ARG A 144 -13.54 -0.79 71.20
N ARG A 145 -14.61 -0.86 70.42
CA ARG A 145 -15.81 -0.02 70.56
C ARG A 145 -16.67 -0.44 71.74
N GLN A 146 -16.73 -1.71 72.12
CA GLN A 146 -17.35 -2.15 73.36
C GLN A 146 -16.54 -1.65 74.57
N GLU A 147 -15.19 -1.75 74.53
CA GLU A 147 -14.30 -1.15 75.53
C GLU A 147 -14.31 0.40 75.53
N GLU A 148 -14.49 1.04 74.37
CA GLU A 148 -14.59 2.49 74.23
C GLU A 148 -16.00 3.03 74.49
N GLU A 149 -17.09 2.30 74.27
CA GLU A 149 -18.46 2.68 74.66
C GLU A 149 -18.62 2.62 76.19
N GLU A 150 -17.89 1.73 76.87
CA GLU A 150 -17.68 1.82 78.32
C GLU A 150 -16.91 3.10 78.73
N LYS A 151 -15.93 3.54 77.92
CA LYS A 151 -15.08 4.71 78.24
C LYS A 151 -15.58 6.06 77.69
N LYS A 152 -16.50 6.07 76.72
CA LYS A 152 -16.93 7.24 75.96
C LYS A 152 -18.46 7.32 75.86
N LYS A 153 -19.10 7.40 77.02
CA LYS A 153 -20.18 8.38 77.28
C LYS A 153 -19.72 9.86 77.12
N LYS A 154 -18.64 10.15 76.39
CA LYS A 154 -18.06 11.49 76.22
C LYS A 154 -17.53 11.69 74.79
N GLY A 155 -18.27 12.49 74.02
CA GLY A 155 -17.70 13.45 73.07
C GLY A 155 -17.38 12.98 71.65
N LYS A 156 -18.37 13.04 70.75
CA LYS A 156 -18.18 13.11 69.28
C LYS A 156 -17.58 14.48 68.89
N ARG A 157 -16.48 14.51 68.15
CA ARG A 157 -16.17 15.64 67.23
C ARG A 157 -15.77 15.11 65.85
N LYS A 158 -16.40 15.75 64.86
CA LYS A 158 -16.36 15.50 63.41
C LYS A 158 -14.95 15.66 62.84
N GLY A 159 -14.54 14.70 62.02
CA GLY A 159 -13.30 14.74 61.25
C GLY A 159 -13.31 15.80 60.15
N LEU A 160 -12.09 16.28 59.83
CA LEU A 160 -11.76 17.09 58.68
C LEU A 160 -12.11 16.33 57.39
N GLY A 161 -12.99 16.88 56.56
CA GLY A 161 -13.36 16.25 55.29
C GLY A 161 -13.97 17.25 54.33
N GLY A 162 -13.17 17.74 53.39
CA GLY A 162 -13.61 18.54 52.24
C GLY A 162 -12.90 19.88 52.12
N LEU A 163 -12.01 20.02 51.14
CA LEU A 163 -11.54 21.35 50.69
C LEU A 163 -12.74 22.29 50.51
N SER A 164 -12.59 23.55 50.97
CA SER A 164 -13.56 24.60 50.72
C SER A 164 -13.90 24.67 49.22
N PRO A 165 -15.18 24.85 48.85
CA PRO A 165 -15.61 24.93 47.45
C PRO A 165 -14.87 26.00 46.64
N GLU A 166 -14.37 27.07 47.28
CA GLU A 166 -13.57 28.12 46.66
C GLU A 166 -12.19 27.62 46.21
N LYS A 167 -11.51 26.84 47.06
CA LYS A 167 -10.21 26.22 46.73
C LYS A 167 -10.34 25.23 45.56
N LYS A 168 -11.45 24.49 45.49
CA LYS A 168 -11.73 23.58 44.35
C LYS A 168 -11.91 24.33 43.04
N LYS A 169 -12.58 25.50 43.05
CA LYS A 169 -12.75 26.34 41.85
C LYS A 169 -11.42 26.92 41.37
N LEU A 170 -10.60 27.45 42.29
CA LEU A 170 -9.28 27.97 41.96
C LEU A 170 -8.37 26.87 41.38
N LEU A 171 -8.37 25.69 42.00
CA LEU A 171 -7.58 24.57 41.50
C LEU A 171 -8.03 24.12 40.10
N LYS A 172 -9.34 24.08 39.83
CA LYS A 172 -9.85 23.79 38.48
C LYS A 172 -9.40 24.83 37.46
N LYS A 173 -9.39 26.13 37.82
CA LYS A 173 -8.88 27.21 36.95
C LYS A 173 -7.40 26.99 36.62
N LEU A 174 -6.58 26.72 37.63
CA LEU A 174 -5.14 26.49 37.46
C LEU A 174 -4.84 25.25 36.61
N ILE A 175 -5.58 24.15 36.82
CA ILE A 175 -5.43 22.94 35.99
C ILE A 175 -5.79 23.22 34.53
N MET A 176 -6.84 23.99 34.28
CA MET A 176 -7.26 24.33 32.91
C MET A 176 -6.29 25.31 32.23
N GLN A 177 -5.75 26.28 32.97
CA GLN A 177 -4.71 27.20 32.48
C GLN A 177 -3.44 26.43 32.11
N LYS A 178 -2.95 25.56 33.02
CA LYS A 178 -1.80 24.72 32.75
C LYS A 178 -2.03 23.78 31.57
N ALA A 179 -3.19 23.13 31.48
CA ALA A 179 -3.51 22.25 30.35
C ALA A 179 -3.54 23.01 29.01
N ALA A 180 -3.99 24.27 29.00
CA ALA A 180 -3.97 25.10 27.79
C ALA A 180 -2.54 25.52 27.40
N GLU A 181 -1.68 25.83 28.38
CA GLU A 181 -0.26 26.11 28.16
C GLU A 181 0.49 24.87 27.65
N ASP A 182 0.27 23.71 28.28
CA ASP A 182 0.87 22.43 27.87
C ASP A 182 0.46 22.06 26.44
N LEU A 183 -0.81 22.27 26.06
CA LEU A 183 -1.29 22.03 24.69
C LEU A 183 -0.62 22.95 23.66
N LYS A 184 -0.38 24.22 23.99
CA LYS A 184 0.35 25.15 23.11
C LYS A 184 1.82 24.76 22.99
N ASN A 185 2.46 24.39 24.10
CA ASN A 185 3.86 23.98 24.12
C ASN A 185 4.08 22.67 23.34
N GLU A 186 3.17 21.70 23.48
CA GLU A 186 3.21 20.47 22.70
C GLU A 186 3.04 20.73 21.20
N ALA A 187 2.13 21.64 20.81
CA ALA A 187 1.96 22.04 19.42
C ALA A 187 3.22 22.69 18.85
N LYS A 188 3.86 23.60 19.59
CA LYS A 188 5.15 24.21 19.22
C LYS A 188 6.24 23.15 19.06
N ARG A 189 6.40 22.26 20.05
CA ARG A 189 7.39 21.18 20.00
C ARG A 189 7.18 20.26 18.80
N LYS A 190 5.92 19.88 18.50
CA LYS A 190 5.59 19.04 17.35
C LYS A 190 5.85 19.75 16.01
N ALA A 191 5.65 21.08 15.96
CA ALA A 191 5.97 21.87 14.77
C ALA A 191 7.48 21.94 14.55
N GLU A 192 8.27 22.19 15.60
CA GLU A 192 9.74 22.18 15.55
C GLU A 192 10.28 20.79 15.17
N GLU A 193 9.76 19.72 15.77
CA GLU A 193 10.11 18.34 15.40
C GLU A 193 9.79 18.05 13.93
N ARG A 194 8.66 18.56 13.41
CA ARG A 194 8.29 18.44 12.00
C ARG A 194 9.27 19.20 11.11
N GLU A 195 9.65 20.43 11.45
CA GLU A 195 10.63 21.20 10.67
C GLU A 195 12.00 20.53 10.69
N ASN A 196 12.46 20.05 11.84
CA ASN A 196 13.71 19.30 11.98
C ASN A 196 13.69 18.02 11.12
N PHE A 197 12.57 17.30 11.11
CA PHE A 197 12.41 16.11 10.27
C PHE A 197 12.46 16.46 8.77
N ILE A 198 11.74 17.51 8.35
CA ILE A 198 11.76 17.98 6.96
C ILE A 198 13.17 18.38 6.54
N ASN A 199 13.88 19.16 7.37
CA ASN A 199 15.25 19.58 7.10
C ASN A 199 16.23 18.40 7.03
N SER A 200 15.99 17.33 7.80
CA SER A 200 16.81 16.11 7.73
C SER A 200 16.53 15.25 6.49
N ARG A 201 15.29 15.26 5.98
CA ARG A 201 14.84 14.43 4.85
C ARG A 201 15.07 15.13 3.52
N VAL A 202 14.94 16.46 3.49
CA VAL A 202 15.08 17.31 2.32
C VAL A 202 16.21 18.30 2.57
N GLU A 203 17.41 17.95 2.09
CA GLU A 203 18.54 18.87 2.11
C GLU A 203 18.26 20.06 1.18
N PRO A 204 18.67 21.29 1.55
CA PRO A 204 18.56 22.45 0.68
C PRO A 204 19.25 22.21 -0.67
N LEU A 205 18.57 22.51 -1.78
CA LEU A 205 19.13 22.30 -3.10
C LEU A 205 20.25 23.32 -3.37
N ALA A 206 21.49 22.87 -3.43
CA ALA A 206 22.62 23.66 -3.90
C ALA A 206 22.76 23.52 -5.42
N THR A 207 22.35 24.55 -6.16
CA THR A 207 22.44 24.58 -7.63
C THR A 207 23.66 25.34 -8.15
N ASP A 208 24.37 26.05 -7.28
CA ASP A 208 25.42 26.98 -7.66
C ASP A 208 26.72 26.25 -7.99
N GLY A 209 27.24 26.46 -9.21
CA GLY A 209 28.53 25.93 -9.66
C GLY A 209 28.49 24.52 -10.28
N LEU A 210 27.31 23.95 -10.52
CA LEU A 210 27.20 22.65 -11.21
C LEU A 210 27.34 22.80 -12.74
N ASN A 211 28.05 21.86 -13.37
CA ASN A 211 28.11 21.73 -14.82
C ASN A 211 26.79 21.14 -15.38
N GLU A 212 26.52 21.32 -16.68
CA GLU A 212 25.27 20.87 -17.34
C GLU A 212 24.99 19.38 -17.13
N ALA A 213 26.02 18.53 -17.29
CA ALA A 213 25.89 17.09 -17.03
C ALA A 213 25.53 16.78 -15.56
N GLN A 214 26.14 17.49 -14.61
CA GLN A 214 25.86 17.30 -13.18
C GLN A 214 24.44 17.78 -12.82
N MET A 215 23.94 18.80 -13.50
CA MET A 215 22.58 19.30 -13.34
C MET A 215 21.55 18.28 -13.87
N GLN A 216 21.80 17.67 -15.03
CA GLN A 216 20.95 16.60 -15.56
C GLN A 216 20.90 15.38 -14.62
N ASP A 217 22.03 15.00 -14.03
CA ASP A 217 22.09 13.89 -13.07
C ASP A 217 21.37 14.22 -11.76
N LEU A 218 21.44 15.47 -11.28
CA LEU A 218 20.69 15.92 -10.10
C LEU A 218 19.18 15.83 -10.35
N VAL A 219 18.70 16.28 -11.52
CA VAL A 219 17.27 16.20 -11.89
C VAL A 219 16.79 14.75 -11.91
N LYS A 220 17.56 13.83 -12.51
CA LYS A 220 17.23 12.39 -12.52
C LYS A 220 17.15 11.81 -11.10
N LYS A 221 18.08 12.17 -10.22
CA LYS A 221 18.09 11.73 -8.81
C LYS A 221 16.89 12.26 -8.04
N LEU A 222 16.55 13.54 -8.21
CA LEU A 222 15.38 14.15 -7.55
C LEU A 222 14.08 13.52 -8.04
N HIS A 223 13.97 13.25 -9.35
CA HIS A 223 12.81 12.56 -9.91
C HIS A 223 12.68 11.12 -9.38
N GLY A 224 13.79 10.40 -9.23
CA GLY A 224 13.79 9.07 -8.60
C GLY A 224 13.30 9.12 -7.15
N LYS A 225 13.86 10.04 -6.35
CA LYS A 225 13.42 10.26 -4.96
C LYS A 225 11.95 10.67 -4.86
N MET A 226 11.46 11.48 -5.79
CA MET A 226 10.05 11.88 -5.83
C MET A 226 9.14 10.66 -6.02
N ALA A 227 9.47 9.76 -6.94
CA ALA A 227 8.69 8.55 -7.16
C ALA A 227 8.68 7.63 -5.93
N GLU A 228 9.82 7.46 -5.25
CA GLU A 228 9.90 6.69 -4.00
C GLU A 228 9.04 7.33 -2.88
N LEU A 229 9.11 8.66 -2.72
CA LEU A 229 8.31 9.37 -1.71
C LEU A 229 6.81 9.32 -2.02
N GLU A 230 6.40 9.34 -3.28
CA GLU A 230 5.00 9.19 -3.69
C GLU A 230 4.44 7.80 -3.32
N GLU A 231 5.24 6.75 -3.51
CA GLU A 231 4.90 5.40 -3.03
C GLU A 231 4.74 5.37 -1.51
N GLU A 232 5.70 5.93 -0.76
CA GLU A 232 5.63 6.01 0.71
C GLU A 232 4.37 6.77 1.17
N VAL A 233 4.03 7.88 0.52
CA VAL A 233 2.82 8.67 0.82
C VAL A 233 1.57 7.83 0.59
N TYR A 234 1.46 7.14 -0.53
CA TYR A 234 0.31 6.28 -0.83
C TYR A 234 0.09 5.21 0.25
N ASP A 235 1.17 4.54 0.67
CA ASP A 235 1.14 3.55 1.74
C ASP A 235 0.67 4.13 3.08
N TRP A 236 1.15 5.33 3.43
CA TRP A 236 0.72 6.03 4.64
C TRP A 236 -0.73 6.44 4.58
N GLU A 237 -1.20 6.97 3.44
CA GLU A 237 -2.60 7.34 3.30
C GLU A 237 -3.53 6.13 3.40
N PHE A 238 -3.14 4.98 2.84
CA PHE A 238 -3.92 3.76 2.96
C PHE A 238 -4.01 3.27 4.41
N LYS A 239 -2.88 3.29 5.14
CA LYS A 239 -2.84 2.98 6.58
C LYS A 239 -3.72 3.95 7.38
N LEU A 240 -3.66 5.24 7.08
CA LEU A 240 -4.48 6.27 7.73
C LEU A 240 -5.96 6.03 7.48
N ARG A 241 -6.38 5.78 6.23
CA ARG A 241 -7.77 5.47 5.88
C ARG A 241 -8.29 4.24 6.62
N ARG A 242 -7.48 3.20 6.75
CA ARG A 242 -7.83 2.00 7.53
C ARG A 242 -8.02 2.33 9.01
N GLN A 243 -7.11 3.11 9.60
CA GLN A 243 -7.21 3.53 11.00
C GLN A 243 -8.42 4.44 11.24
N GLU A 244 -8.73 5.35 10.32
CA GLU A 244 -9.93 6.19 10.37
C GLU A 244 -11.20 5.35 10.35
N PHE A 245 -11.26 4.32 9.50
CA PHE A 245 -12.37 3.38 9.47
C PHE A 245 -12.53 2.63 10.81
N GLU A 246 -11.42 2.15 11.37
CA GLU A 246 -11.41 1.47 12.67
C GLU A 246 -11.83 2.41 13.81
N ILE A 247 -11.33 3.64 13.85
CA ILE A 247 -11.73 4.66 14.84
C ILE A 247 -13.23 4.96 14.71
N ASN A 248 -13.76 5.05 13.49
CA ASN A 248 -15.19 5.29 13.27
C ASN A 248 -16.04 4.11 13.76
N ASP A 249 -15.66 2.88 13.42
CA ASP A 249 -16.33 1.67 13.91
C ASP A 249 -16.28 1.56 15.45
N LEU A 250 -15.13 1.83 16.07
CA LEU A 250 -14.99 1.89 17.52
C LEU A 250 -15.84 3.01 18.12
N THR A 251 -15.90 4.17 17.48
CA THR A 251 -16.73 5.30 17.93
C THR A 251 -18.22 4.95 17.87
N LEU A 252 -18.67 4.28 16.82
CA LEU A 252 -20.03 3.74 16.68
C LEU A 252 -20.35 2.75 17.81
N LYS A 253 -19.45 1.77 18.07
CA LYS A 253 -19.58 0.81 19.17
C LYS A 253 -19.62 1.48 20.55
N VAL A 254 -18.78 2.47 20.79
CA VAL A 254 -18.78 3.25 22.05
C VAL A 254 -20.09 4.02 22.22
N ASN A 255 -20.66 4.53 21.13
CA ASN A 255 -21.94 5.23 21.16
C ASN A 255 -23.11 4.28 21.41
N ASP A 256 -23.14 3.11 20.77
CA ASP A 256 -24.18 2.10 21.00
C ASP A 256 -24.11 1.52 22.41
N THR A 257 -22.92 1.31 22.97
CA THR A 257 -22.71 0.82 24.35
C THR A 257 -23.04 1.87 25.42
N ARG A 258 -22.77 3.16 25.16
CA ARG A 258 -23.27 4.27 26.01
C ARG A 258 -24.79 4.43 25.95
N GLY A 259 -25.45 3.75 25.00
CA GLY A 259 -26.89 3.73 24.78
C GLY A 259 -27.32 4.73 23.70
N LYS A 260 -28.17 4.27 22.78
CA LYS A 260 -28.77 5.04 21.65
C LYS A 260 -29.57 6.30 22.06
N PHE A 261 -29.61 6.62 23.35
CA PHE A 261 -30.41 7.66 23.97
C PHE A 261 -29.60 8.67 24.79
N VAL A 262 -28.30 8.85 24.51
CA VAL A 262 -27.66 10.14 24.84
C VAL A 262 -28.21 11.16 23.84
N LYS A 263 -29.42 11.67 24.10
CA LYS A 263 -30.01 12.76 23.33
C LYS A 263 -28.98 13.88 23.31
N PRO A 264 -28.33 14.20 22.17
CA PRO A 264 -27.49 15.37 22.13
C PRO A 264 -28.40 16.52 22.56
N VAL A 265 -28.04 17.22 23.64
CA VAL A 265 -28.82 18.35 24.11
C VAL A 265 -28.75 19.36 22.97
N LEU A 266 -29.78 19.38 22.13
CA LEU A 266 -29.91 20.26 20.97
C LEU A 266 -29.92 21.68 21.53
N ARG A 267 -28.73 22.26 21.67
CA ARG A 267 -28.59 23.67 22.00
C ARG A 267 -29.10 24.43 20.79
N LYS A 268 -29.97 25.42 21.04
CA LYS A 268 -30.46 26.33 20.00
C LYS A 268 -29.27 27.19 19.55
N ILE A 269 -28.52 26.68 18.59
CA ILE A 269 -27.46 27.43 17.93
C ILE A 269 -28.15 28.34 16.94
N SER A 270 -28.26 29.63 17.25
CA SER A 270 -28.83 30.59 16.30
C SER A 270 -27.82 30.81 15.18
N LYS A 271 -28.24 30.64 13.92
CA LYS A 271 -27.42 30.91 12.72
C LYS A 271 -26.82 32.33 12.69
N THR A 272 -27.37 33.25 13.48
CA THR A 272 -26.90 34.63 13.67
C THR A 272 -25.65 34.72 14.53
N GLU A 273 -25.37 33.77 15.43
CA GLU A 273 -24.20 33.79 16.32
C GLU A 273 -22.90 33.59 15.53
N ALA A 274 -22.89 32.69 14.55
CA ALA A 274 -21.74 32.52 13.65
C ALA A 274 -21.52 33.73 12.71
N LYS A 275 -22.58 34.48 12.40
CA LYS A 275 -22.48 35.74 11.63
C LYS A 275 -22.03 36.92 12.52
N LEU A 276 -22.43 36.91 13.79
CA LEU A 276 -22.00 37.87 14.81
C LEU A 276 -20.55 37.62 15.24
N ALA A 277 -20.09 36.38 15.39
CA ALA A 277 -18.69 36.07 15.70
C ALA A 277 -17.70 36.62 14.66
N LYS A 278 -18.12 36.70 13.39
CA LYS A 278 -17.35 37.33 12.31
C LYS A 278 -17.28 38.86 12.46
N LEU A 279 -18.25 39.45 13.15
CA LEU A 279 -18.33 40.88 13.50
C LEU A 279 -17.65 41.17 14.87
N GLU A 280 -17.75 40.26 15.85
CA GLU A 280 -17.11 40.34 17.18
C GLU A 280 -15.58 40.18 17.11
N ARG A 281 -15.05 39.44 16.13
CA ARG A 281 -13.60 39.48 15.86
C ARG A 281 -13.07 40.88 15.52
N THR A 282 -13.96 41.78 15.07
CA THR A 282 -13.61 43.20 14.81
C THR A 282 -13.97 44.13 15.97
N LYS A 283 -14.70 43.65 16.99
CA LYS A 283 -15.07 44.42 18.19
C LYS A 283 -15.02 43.50 19.41
N LYS A 284 -14.00 43.68 20.28
CA LYS A 284 -13.88 42.99 21.58
C LYS A 284 -15.03 43.41 22.50
N ASP A 285 -16.22 42.86 22.29
CA ASP A 285 -17.36 42.99 23.19
C ASP A 285 -17.18 42.00 24.34
N ASP A 286 -16.18 42.24 25.19
CA ASP A 286 -16.10 41.59 26.48
C ASP A 286 -17.33 41.98 27.30
N PHE A 287 -18.03 41.02 27.91
CA PHE A 287 -19.24 41.26 28.72
C PHE A 287 -19.06 42.34 29.82
N ARG A 288 -17.81 42.65 30.18
CA ARG A 288 -17.41 43.72 31.08
C ARG A 288 -17.57 45.14 30.50
N THR A 289 -17.51 45.34 29.19
CA THR A 289 -17.59 46.66 28.54
C THR A 289 -19.03 47.21 28.50
N THR A 290 -20.04 46.33 28.56
CA THR A 290 -21.46 46.71 28.60
C THR A 290 -21.92 47.09 30.03
N LEU A 291 -21.11 46.79 31.05
CA LEU A 291 -21.40 47.16 32.44
C LEU A 291 -20.84 48.56 32.73
N LYS A 292 -21.68 49.46 33.27
CA LYS A 292 -21.24 50.77 33.76
C LYS A 292 -20.24 50.56 34.91
N SER A 293 -18.96 50.88 34.70
CA SER A 293 -17.96 50.83 35.77
C SER A 293 -18.22 51.96 36.76
N SER A 294 -18.44 51.63 38.03
CA SER A 294 -18.70 52.61 39.09
C SER A 294 -17.40 53.21 39.64
N GLY A 295 -16.50 53.70 38.77
CA GLY A 295 -15.37 54.60 39.08
C GLY A 295 -14.36 54.20 40.17
N HIS A 296 -14.54 53.08 40.88
CA HIS A 296 -13.68 52.67 41.98
C HIS A 296 -12.54 51.82 41.43
N LYS A 297 -11.39 52.48 41.24
CA LYS A 297 -10.15 51.89 40.72
C LYS A 297 -9.38 51.06 41.77
N HIS A 298 -10.05 50.58 42.82
CA HIS A 298 -9.35 50.00 43.97
C HIS A 298 -9.16 48.47 43.88
N ASP A 299 -9.91 47.79 43.02
CA ASP A 299 -9.85 46.31 42.85
C ASP A 299 -9.55 45.91 41.40
N LYS A 300 -8.73 46.69 40.71
CA LYS A 300 -8.19 46.28 39.41
C LYS A 300 -7.07 45.27 39.69
N ILE A 301 -7.40 43.99 39.75
CA ILE A 301 -6.40 42.92 39.64
C ILE A 301 -5.79 43.10 38.25
N GLU A 302 -4.55 43.56 38.20
CA GLU A 302 -3.75 43.60 36.98
C GLU A 302 -3.58 42.16 36.51
N GLU A 303 -4.44 41.76 35.58
CA GLU A 303 -4.23 40.58 34.76
C GLU A 303 -3.10 40.98 33.81
N GLU A 304 -1.90 40.46 34.08
CA GLU A 304 -0.74 40.57 33.20
C GLU A 304 -1.14 39.94 31.86
N GLU A 305 -1.53 40.78 30.90
CA GLU A 305 -1.70 40.40 29.51
C GLU A 305 -0.33 39.95 29.00
N ALA A 306 -0.13 38.64 28.94
CA ALA A 306 0.96 38.07 28.15
C ALA A 306 0.82 38.61 26.71
N PRO A 307 1.88 39.21 26.14
CA PRO A 307 1.80 39.82 24.82
C PRO A 307 1.40 38.75 23.80
N ALA A 308 0.38 39.07 23.01
CA ALA A 308 0.02 38.32 21.81
C ALA A 308 1.20 38.42 20.83
N GLU A 309 2.05 37.41 20.84
CA GLU A 309 3.08 37.23 19.82
C GLU A 309 2.38 36.85 18.52
N GLU A 310 2.37 37.78 17.57
CA GLU A 310 2.03 37.54 16.17
C GLU A 310 3.05 36.56 15.57
N ALA A 311 2.59 35.36 15.23
CA ALA A 311 3.14 34.50 14.19
C ALA A 311 2.07 33.48 13.77
#